data_AF-A0A961T2P8-F1
#
_entry.id   AF-A0A961T2P8-F1
#
_cell.length_a   1.000
_cell.length_b   1.000
_cell.length_c   1.000
_cell.angle_alpha   90.00
_cell.angle_beta   90.00
_cell.angle_gamma   90.00
#
_symmetry.space_group_name_H-M   'P 1'
#
loop_
_entity.id
_entity.type
_entity.pdbx_description
1 polymer ?
#
loop_
_entity_poly.entity_id
_entity_poly.type
_entity_poly.pdbx_seq_one_letter_code
_entity_poly.pdbx_strand_id
1 'polypeptide(L)'
;GGSSAINAMLYVRGHPSDYDGWAEAGCDGWSWDEVLPYFRKSEKNERGADDLHGDGGPLNVAEQQSPREISKAFIDAAGEVQIRRNDDFNGPVQEGAGHYQVTQFWEKGREGERCSAAAAYLHPAMNRSNLSVITNAHATRILVEGKRATGVEYRSGNALKTVSARSEVILCGGAFNSPQLLMLSGIGPADHLKANGIAVKHELPGVGENLQDHLDFILAYKTSNTDVLGLGAVGGYKLIRDMLRWRKDGTGIIASPGAESGAFLKSDPSLDRPDLQLHFVAALVDDHSRKLHLGYGYSCHVCVLRPHSRGTVKLASGDPMAAPLIDPAFLADERDAQLLLKGAKITRSIMEAPSLKSYMKSEVYTADARSDEELMAHIRARADTVYHPVGSCKMGKDAMAVVDPQLRVHGMEGLRVVDASVMPNLIGGNTNAPTIMIAERAADMIRAA
;
A
#
# COMPACT_ATOMS: atom_id res chain seq x y z
N GLY A 1 0.71 7.05 -10.76
CA GLY A 1 1.30 6.39 -11.93
C GLY A 1 1.59 4.95 -11.63
N GLY A 2 2.68 4.67 -10.89
CA GLY A 2 3.16 3.32 -10.52
C GLY A 2 2.16 2.43 -9.77
N SER A 3 2.42 2.08 -8.52
CA SER A 3 1.62 1.06 -7.81
C SER A 3 0.13 1.37 -7.72
N SER A 4 -0.27 2.65 -7.73
CA SER A 4 -1.68 3.08 -7.81
C SER A 4 -2.43 2.53 -9.04
N ALA A 5 -1.74 2.17 -10.13
CA ALA A 5 -2.33 1.63 -11.34
C ALA A 5 -2.60 0.11 -11.26
N ILE A 6 -2.06 -0.57 -10.25
CA ILE A 6 -2.13 -2.05 -10.11
C ILE A 6 -2.58 -2.51 -8.71
N ASN A 7 -2.71 -1.62 -7.73
CA ASN A 7 -3.14 -1.96 -6.37
C ASN A 7 -4.60 -2.46 -6.29
N ALA A 8 -5.05 -2.92 -5.12
CA ALA A 8 -6.43 -3.34 -4.89
C ALA A 8 -7.45 -2.18 -4.77
N MET A 9 -7.05 -0.93 -5.08
CA MET A 9 -7.89 0.28 -5.05
C MET A 9 -8.49 0.68 -3.69
N LEU A 10 -8.21 -0.04 -2.60
CA LEU A 10 -8.79 0.26 -1.29
C LEU A 10 -8.39 1.67 -0.82
N TYR A 11 -9.38 2.44 -0.39
CA TYR A 11 -9.19 3.78 0.16
C TYR A 11 -9.22 3.73 1.68
N VAL A 12 -8.03 3.73 2.28
CA VAL A 12 -7.81 3.74 3.72
C VAL A 12 -6.73 4.77 4.03
N ARG A 13 -6.92 5.54 5.10
CA ARG A 13 -5.99 6.59 5.53
C ARG A 13 -5.13 6.21 6.72
N GLY A 14 -5.43 5.12 7.42
CA GLY A 14 -4.77 4.80 8.70
C GLY A 14 -5.52 5.38 9.89
N HIS A 15 -4.94 5.23 11.08
CA HIS A 15 -5.51 5.75 12.31
C HIS A 15 -4.90 7.11 12.66
N PRO A 16 -5.65 8.10 13.21
CA PRO A 16 -5.13 9.40 13.61
C PRO A 16 -3.81 9.34 14.41
N SER A 17 -3.77 8.47 15.43
CA SER A 17 -2.59 8.32 16.28
C SER A 17 -1.36 7.71 15.59
N ASP A 18 -1.46 7.24 14.34
CA ASP A 18 -0.27 6.90 13.54
C ASP A 18 0.52 8.15 13.17
N TYR A 19 -0.20 9.22 12.81
CA TYR A 19 0.33 10.52 12.42
C TYR A 19 0.80 11.32 13.65
N ASP A 20 0.02 11.28 14.73
CA ASP A 20 0.46 11.88 15.99
C ASP A 20 1.76 11.21 16.49
N GLY A 21 1.87 9.89 16.34
CA GLY A 21 3.12 9.17 16.64
C GLY A 21 4.29 9.59 15.75
N TRP A 22 4.06 10.02 14.50
CA TRP A 22 5.12 10.61 13.66
C TRP A 22 5.57 11.97 14.22
N ALA A 23 4.63 12.83 14.61
CA ALA A 23 4.91 14.12 15.20
C ALA A 23 5.64 13.99 16.54
N GLU A 24 5.21 13.09 17.41
CA GLU A 24 5.86 12.77 18.70
C GLU A 24 7.30 12.27 18.51
N ALA A 25 7.57 11.55 17.41
CA ALA A 25 8.93 11.13 17.02
C ALA A 25 9.78 12.27 16.42
N GLY A 26 9.31 13.53 16.46
CA GLY A 26 10.02 14.72 16.02
C GLY A 26 9.78 15.10 14.56
N CYS A 27 8.80 14.48 13.89
CA CYS A 27 8.34 14.91 12.56
C CYS A 27 7.30 16.02 12.70
N ASP A 28 7.71 17.16 13.24
CA ASP A 28 6.85 18.32 13.45
C ASP A 28 6.11 18.68 12.16
N GLY A 29 4.85 19.05 12.29
CA GLY A 29 3.99 19.21 11.14
C GLY A 29 3.14 17.98 10.87
N TRP A 30 3.55 16.75 11.20
CA TRP A 30 2.91 15.55 10.66
C TRP A 30 1.82 14.93 11.55
N SER A 31 1.28 15.66 12.53
CA SER A 31 0.16 15.21 13.36
C SER A 31 -1.12 15.03 12.55
N TRP A 32 -2.11 14.30 13.08
CA TRP A 32 -3.37 14.05 12.39
C TRP A 32 -4.05 15.34 11.93
N ASP A 33 -4.17 16.32 12.82
CA ASP A 33 -4.83 17.60 12.55
C ASP A 33 -4.14 18.38 11.41
N GLU A 34 -2.83 18.20 11.26
CA GLU A 34 -2.04 18.86 10.23
C GLU A 34 -2.04 18.10 8.88
N VAL A 35 -2.29 16.78 8.88
CA VAL A 35 -2.36 15.97 7.65
C VAL A 35 -3.78 15.78 7.11
N LEU A 36 -4.80 15.84 7.96
CA LEU A 36 -6.21 15.70 7.58
C LEU A 36 -6.63 16.67 6.45
N PRO A 37 -6.22 17.96 6.47
CA PRO A 37 -6.54 18.87 5.37
C PRO A 37 -6.02 18.39 4.01
N TYR A 38 -4.88 17.69 3.97
CA TYR A 38 -4.31 17.16 2.73
C TYR A 38 -5.00 15.87 2.27
N PHE A 39 -5.47 15.04 3.18
CA PHE A 39 -6.38 13.94 2.83
C PHE A 39 -7.64 14.47 2.17
N ARG A 40 -8.31 15.45 2.80
CA ARG A 40 -9.53 16.08 2.26
C ARG A 40 -9.27 16.81 0.94
N LYS A 41 -8.17 17.53 0.81
CA LYS A 41 -7.76 18.21 -0.44
C LYS A 41 -7.61 17.23 -1.61
N SER A 42 -7.07 16.04 -1.35
CA SER A 42 -6.85 15.03 -2.38
C SER A 42 -8.13 14.31 -2.82
N GLU A 43 -9.13 14.24 -1.93
CA GLU A 43 -10.28 13.36 -2.04
C GLU A 43 -11.47 14.00 -2.76
N LYS A 44 -12.11 13.20 -3.61
CA LYS A 44 -13.45 13.43 -4.15
C LYS A 44 -14.34 12.27 -3.79
N ASN A 45 -14.89 12.31 -2.58
CA ASN A 45 -15.75 11.27 -2.05
C ASN A 45 -17.14 11.35 -2.67
N GLU A 46 -17.67 10.22 -3.12
CA GLU A 46 -19.03 10.07 -3.64
C GLU A 46 -20.10 10.47 -2.62
N ARG A 47 -19.83 10.32 -1.31
CA ARG A 47 -20.75 10.69 -0.22
C ARG A 47 -20.86 12.20 0.00
N GLY A 48 -19.96 13.00 -0.59
CA GLY A 48 -19.83 14.44 -0.33
C GLY A 48 -18.83 14.77 0.78
N ALA A 49 -18.57 16.06 1.00
CA ALA A 49 -17.65 16.52 2.04
C ALA A 49 -18.31 16.62 3.42
N ASP A 50 -17.52 16.37 4.46
CA ASP A 50 -17.82 16.61 5.87
C ASP A 50 -16.53 17.02 6.61
N ASP A 51 -16.50 16.88 7.94
CA ASP A 51 -15.33 17.21 8.76
C ASP A 51 -14.11 16.32 8.46
N LEU A 52 -14.32 15.08 8.04
CA LEU A 52 -13.28 14.09 7.75
C LEU A 52 -13.05 13.89 6.25
N HIS A 53 -14.04 14.12 5.39
CA HIS A 53 -13.99 13.85 3.96
C HIS A 53 -13.97 15.12 3.10
N GLY A 54 -13.36 15.02 1.93
CA GLY A 54 -13.41 16.01 0.87
C GLY A 54 -14.17 15.49 -0.35
N ASP A 55 -14.74 16.41 -1.14
CA ASP A 55 -15.49 16.11 -2.37
C ASP A 55 -14.97 16.89 -3.61
N GLY A 56 -13.94 17.71 -3.43
CA GLY A 56 -13.42 18.61 -4.46
C GLY A 56 -12.09 18.18 -5.08
N GLY A 57 -11.43 17.16 -4.52
CA GLY A 57 -10.11 16.70 -4.94
C GLY A 57 -10.11 15.96 -6.28
N PRO A 58 -8.91 15.62 -6.81
CA PRO A 58 -8.82 14.87 -8.05
C PRO A 58 -8.96 13.35 -7.89
N LEU A 59 -8.74 12.79 -6.69
CA LEU A 59 -8.84 11.36 -6.44
C LEU A 59 -10.30 10.97 -6.16
N ASN A 60 -10.95 10.31 -7.12
CA ASN A 60 -12.31 9.80 -6.91
C ASN A 60 -12.28 8.65 -5.90
N VAL A 61 -13.09 8.77 -4.86
CA VAL A 61 -13.33 7.75 -3.83
C VAL A 61 -14.82 7.41 -3.89
N ALA A 62 -15.11 6.15 -4.11
CA ALA A 62 -16.45 5.65 -4.41
C ALA A 62 -16.84 4.50 -3.49
N GLU A 63 -18.14 4.28 -3.37
CA GLU A 63 -18.67 2.97 -3.04
C GLU A 63 -18.39 1.99 -4.19
N GLN A 64 -18.35 0.70 -3.86
CA GLN A 64 -18.23 -0.32 -4.88
C GLN A 64 -19.52 -0.40 -5.70
N GLN A 65 -19.38 -0.39 -7.03
CA GLN A 65 -20.52 -0.40 -7.97
C GLN A 65 -21.40 -1.66 -7.87
N SER A 66 -20.80 -2.81 -7.54
CA SER A 66 -21.51 -4.08 -7.43
C SER A 66 -20.77 -5.07 -6.51
N PRO A 67 -20.75 -4.84 -5.19
CA PRO A 67 -20.16 -5.77 -4.23
C PRO A 67 -20.91 -7.10 -4.26
N ARG A 68 -20.18 -8.21 -4.10
CA ARG A 68 -20.74 -9.57 -4.14
C ARG A 68 -21.52 -9.87 -2.87
N GLU A 69 -22.51 -10.75 -3.01
CA GLU A 69 -23.30 -11.21 -1.85
C GLU A 69 -22.44 -11.92 -0.81
N ILE A 70 -21.39 -12.64 -1.23
CA ILE A 70 -20.48 -13.29 -0.29
C ILE A 70 -19.67 -12.28 0.54
N SER A 71 -19.41 -11.09 -0.01
CA SER A 71 -18.72 -10.01 0.70
C SER A 71 -19.62 -9.38 1.78
N LYS A 72 -20.95 -9.35 1.56
CA LYS A 72 -21.95 -8.99 2.57
C LYS A 72 -22.07 -10.09 3.63
N ALA A 73 -22.10 -11.34 3.21
CA ALA A 73 -22.13 -12.50 4.11
C ALA A 73 -20.90 -12.53 5.04
N PHE A 74 -19.73 -12.06 4.59
CA PHE A 74 -18.56 -11.87 5.47
C PHE A 74 -18.82 -10.84 6.58
N ILE A 75 -19.49 -9.73 6.28
CA ILE A 75 -19.83 -8.69 7.27
C ILE A 75 -20.87 -9.25 8.27
N ASP A 76 -21.87 -9.99 7.78
CA ASP A 76 -22.87 -10.64 8.63
C ASP A 76 -22.22 -11.70 9.54
N ALA A 77 -21.31 -12.52 8.99
CA ALA A 77 -20.50 -13.49 9.72
C ALA A 77 -19.62 -12.83 10.80
N ALA A 78 -19.06 -11.65 10.52
CA ALA A 78 -18.32 -10.88 11.52
C ALA A 78 -19.25 -10.46 12.67
N GLY A 79 -20.48 -10.03 12.38
CA GLY A 79 -21.51 -9.74 13.38
C GLY A 79 -21.88 -10.94 14.24
N GLU A 80 -21.98 -12.14 13.65
CA GLU A 80 -22.25 -13.39 14.38
C GLU A 80 -21.17 -13.72 15.41
N VAL A 81 -19.93 -13.29 15.18
CA VAL A 81 -18.81 -13.41 16.13
C VAL A 81 -18.56 -12.14 16.95
N GLN A 82 -19.57 -11.26 17.06
CA GLN A 82 -19.57 -10.04 17.88
C GLN A 82 -18.61 -8.94 17.40
N ILE A 83 -18.20 -8.96 16.14
CA ILE A 83 -17.50 -7.84 15.51
C ILE A 83 -18.55 -6.87 14.97
N ARG A 84 -18.51 -5.62 15.44
CA ARG A 84 -19.46 -4.59 15.01
C ARG A 84 -19.33 -4.29 13.52
N ARG A 85 -20.45 -3.92 12.89
CA ARG A 85 -20.43 -3.36 11.53
C ARG A 85 -19.81 -1.96 11.54
N ASN A 86 -19.08 -1.63 10.49
CA ASN A 86 -18.55 -0.30 10.21
C ASN A 86 -18.81 0.04 8.74
N ASP A 87 -19.47 1.17 8.48
CA ASP A 87 -19.77 1.62 7.12
C ASP A 87 -18.75 2.66 6.63
N ASP A 88 -17.75 3.02 7.44
CA ASP A 88 -16.69 3.95 7.09
C ASP A 88 -15.40 3.73 7.92
N PHE A 89 -14.40 3.10 7.31
CA PHE A 89 -13.10 2.89 7.94
C PHE A 89 -12.27 4.18 8.11
N ASN A 90 -12.63 5.27 7.43
CA ASN A 90 -11.98 6.57 7.55
C ASN A 90 -12.81 7.57 8.38
N GLY A 91 -13.91 7.11 8.97
CA GLY A 91 -14.77 7.87 9.86
C GLY A 91 -14.21 8.00 11.28
N PRO A 92 -15.03 8.42 12.26
CA PRO A 92 -14.57 8.70 13.62
C PRO A 92 -14.09 7.45 14.39
N VAL A 93 -14.47 6.25 13.95
CA VAL A 93 -14.02 5.00 14.57
C VAL A 93 -13.71 3.98 13.49
N GLN A 94 -12.44 3.56 13.42
CA GLN A 94 -11.94 2.62 12.40
C GLN A 94 -12.39 1.16 12.65
N GLU A 95 -12.50 0.75 13.92
CA GLU A 95 -12.79 -0.64 14.30
C GLU A 95 -14.14 -1.16 13.75
N GLY A 96 -14.18 -2.43 13.33
CA GLY A 96 -15.38 -3.11 12.84
C GLY A 96 -15.21 -3.70 11.45
N ALA A 97 -16.28 -4.33 10.93
CA ALA A 97 -16.32 -5.00 9.64
C ALA A 97 -17.24 -4.27 8.65
N GLY A 98 -16.79 -4.14 7.40
CA GLY A 98 -17.41 -3.26 6.42
C GLY A 98 -16.95 -3.47 4.99
N HIS A 99 -17.57 -2.76 4.06
CA HIS A 99 -17.05 -2.63 2.70
C HIS A 99 -15.96 -1.56 2.66
N TYR A 100 -14.93 -1.80 1.86
CA TYR A 100 -13.96 -0.76 1.56
C TYR A 100 -14.56 0.24 0.56
N GLN A 101 -14.40 1.54 0.83
CA GLN A 101 -14.43 2.51 -0.27
C GLN A 101 -13.21 2.28 -1.17
N VAL A 102 -13.38 2.59 -2.45
CA VAL A 102 -12.39 2.30 -3.50
C VAL A 102 -12.03 3.56 -4.29
N THR A 103 -10.80 3.63 -4.77
CA THR A 103 -10.36 4.67 -5.70
C THR A 103 -10.82 4.32 -7.12
N GLN A 104 -12.10 4.56 -7.39
CA GLN A 104 -12.74 4.35 -8.69
C GLN A 104 -13.50 5.59 -9.12
N PHE A 105 -13.61 5.81 -10.43
CA PHE A 105 -14.51 6.83 -10.96
C PHE A 105 -15.95 6.36 -10.78
N TRP A 106 -16.78 7.23 -10.20
CA TRP A 106 -18.23 7.05 -10.04
C TRP A 106 -19.01 7.97 -11.01
N GLU A 107 -18.31 8.83 -11.73
CA GLU A 107 -18.89 9.75 -12.71
C GLU A 107 -19.28 9.05 -14.02
N LYS A 108 -20.29 9.62 -14.68
CA LYS A 108 -20.86 9.05 -15.91
C LYS A 108 -19.83 8.92 -17.04
N GLY A 109 -19.79 7.74 -17.66
CA GLY A 109 -18.90 7.38 -18.76
C GLY A 109 -17.56 6.78 -18.33
N ARG A 110 -17.31 6.65 -17.03
CA ARG A 110 -16.08 6.08 -16.45
C ARG A 110 -16.36 5.23 -15.21
N GLU A 111 -17.63 4.91 -14.95
CA GLU A 111 -18.09 4.20 -13.76
C GLU A 111 -17.30 2.89 -13.57
N GLY A 112 -16.81 2.65 -12.36
CA GLY A 112 -16.06 1.44 -12.03
C GLY A 112 -14.66 1.35 -12.68
N GLU A 113 -14.19 2.38 -13.39
CA GLU A 113 -12.79 2.49 -13.81
C GLU A 113 -11.91 2.83 -12.61
N ARG A 114 -10.71 2.26 -12.56
CA ARG A 114 -9.68 2.63 -11.58
C ARG A 114 -9.31 4.11 -11.65
N CYS A 115 -9.38 4.80 -10.52
CA CYS A 115 -8.83 6.14 -10.32
C CYS A 115 -7.40 6.07 -9.77
N SER A 116 -6.41 5.85 -10.64
CA SER A 116 -5.00 5.89 -10.23
C SER A 116 -4.52 7.32 -10.01
N ALA A 117 -3.41 7.52 -9.28
CA ALA A 117 -2.82 8.86 -9.12
C ALA A 117 -2.43 9.51 -10.47
N ALA A 118 -2.11 8.73 -11.51
CA ALA A 118 -1.87 9.30 -12.84
C ALA A 118 -3.18 9.76 -13.50
N ALA A 119 -4.24 8.97 -13.38
CA ALA A 119 -5.55 9.35 -13.92
C ALA A 119 -6.14 10.59 -13.19
N ALA A 120 -5.93 10.68 -11.88
CA ALA A 120 -6.39 11.79 -11.05
C ALA A 120 -5.57 13.08 -11.28
N TYR A 121 -4.23 13.01 -11.20
CA TYR A 121 -3.38 14.20 -11.17
C TYR A 121 -2.65 14.48 -12.48
N LEU A 122 -2.11 13.43 -13.11
CA LEU A 122 -1.18 13.60 -14.23
C LEU A 122 -1.93 13.85 -15.54
N HIS A 123 -2.83 12.95 -15.93
CA HIS A 123 -3.50 13.01 -17.24
C HIS A 123 -4.25 14.35 -17.45
N PRO A 124 -4.97 14.92 -16.47
CA PRO A 124 -5.59 16.23 -16.63
C PRO A 124 -4.58 17.39 -16.81
N ALA A 125 -3.35 17.22 -16.33
CA ALA A 125 -2.29 18.22 -16.40
C ALA A 125 -1.34 18.04 -17.61
N MET A 126 -1.42 16.92 -18.34
CA MET A 126 -0.44 16.56 -19.38
C MET A 126 -0.36 17.54 -20.56
N ASN A 127 -1.43 18.30 -20.83
CA ASN A 127 -1.46 19.29 -21.92
C ASN A 127 -0.84 20.65 -21.55
N ARG A 128 -0.38 20.82 -20.31
CA ARG A 128 0.23 22.09 -19.86
C ARG A 128 1.64 22.22 -20.44
N SER A 129 1.96 23.37 -21.04
CA SER A 129 3.25 23.64 -21.69
C SER A 129 4.45 23.62 -20.74
N ASN A 130 4.21 23.76 -19.43
CA ASN A 130 5.24 23.72 -18.39
C ASN A 130 5.44 22.34 -17.75
N LEU A 131 4.82 21.27 -18.29
CA LEU A 131 5.01 19.90 -17.85
C LEU A 131 5.55 19.04 -19.00
N SER A 132 6.59 18.26 -18.73
CA SER A 132 7.11 17.25 -19.66
C SER A 132 7.14 15.90 -18.98
N VAL A 133 6.58 14.88 -19.64
CA VAL A 133 6.55 13.50 -19.15
C VAL A 133 7.35 12.63 -20.10
N ILE A 134 8.40 12.00 -19.58
CA ILE A 134 9.25 11.08 -20.34
C ILE A 134 8.99 9.67 -19.81
N THR A 135 8.42 8.81 -20.66
CA THR A 135 8.19 7.38 -20.34
C THR A 135 9.33 6.52 -20.89
N ASN A 136 9.41 5.26 -20.45
CA ASN A 136 10.51 4.35 -20.82
C ASN A 136 11.90 4.98 -20.55
N ALA A 137 12.01 5.63 -19.40
CA ALA A 137 13.17 6.38 -18.94
C ALA A 137 13.53 5.92 -17.52
N HIS A 138 14.50 5.02 -17.40
CA HIS A 138 14.94 4.47 -16.12
C HIS A 138 16.03 5.37 -15.53
N ALA A 139 15.76 6.04 -14.41
CA ALA A 139 16.78 6.86 -13.73
C ALA A 139 17.92 5.96 -13.23
N THR A 140 19.16 6.31 -13.58
CA THR A 140 20.36 5.53 -13.26
C THR A 140 21.17 6.14 -12.13
N ARG A 141 21.20 7.49 -12.04
CA ARG A 141 21.87 8.23 -10.97
C ARG A 141 21.40 9.69 -10.91
N ILE A 142 21.55 10.28 -9.74
CA ILE A 142 21.44 11.71 -9.49
C ILE A 142 22.79 12.35 -9.81
N LEU A 143 22.74 13.48 -10.52
CA LEU A 143 23.90 14.33 -10.79
C LEU A 143 24.10 15.23 -9.57
N VAL A 144 25.32 15.26 -9.05
CA VAL A 144 25.67 15.95 -7.79
C VAL A 144 26.95 16.74 -8.00
N GLU A 145 26.92 18.02 -7.63
CA GLU A 145 28.07 18.93 -7.59
C GLU A 145 28.26 19.44 -6.16
N GLY A 146 29.38 19.08 -5.52
CA GLY A 146 29.57 19.32 -4.10
C GLY A 146 28.47 18.62 -3.28
N LYS A 147 27.62 19.39 -2.60
CA LYS A 147 26.46 18.90 -1.83
C LYS A 147 25.11 19.17 -2.52
N ARG A 148 25.10 19.64 -3.76
CA ARG A 148 23.86 20.01 -4.47
C ARG A 148 23.51 18.99 -5.55
N ALA A 149 22.26 18.53 -5.57
CA ALA A 149 21.72 17.78 -6.70
C ALA A 149 21.42 18.74 -7.86
N THR A 150 21.96 18.43 -9.04
CA THR A 150 21.91 19.31 -10.24
C THR A 150 21.14 18.69 -11.39
N GLY A 151 20.66 17.45 -11.27
CA GLY A 151 19.93 16.76 -12.32
C GLY A 151 19.87 15.26 -12.13
N VAL A 152 19.44 14.57 -13.19
CA VAL A 152 19.31 13.10 -13.22
C VAL A 152 19.86 12.58 -14.55
N GLU A 153 20.60 11.48 -14.48
CA GLU A 153 20.90 10.63 -15.62
C GLU A 153 19.85 9.53 -15.70
N TYR A 154 19.38 9.24 -16.91
CA TYR A 154 18.43 8.17 -17.15
C TYR A 154 18.75 7.44 -18.45
N ARG A 155 18.37 6.17 -18.50
CA ARG A 155 18.46 5.33 -19.68
C ARG A 155 17.13 5.30 -20.43
N SER A 156 17.16 5.53 -21.73
CA SER A 156 16.02 5.39 -22.62
C SER A 156 16.43 4.59 -23.85
N GLY A 157 15.87 3.38 -23.97
CA GLY A 157 16.41 2.36 -24.88
C GLY A 157 17.86 2.04 -24.52
N ASN A 158 18.77 2.14 -25.50
CA ASN A 158 20.20 1.91 -25.31
C ASN A 158 21.01 3.19 -25.03
N ALA A 159 20.36 4.35 -24.95
CA ALA A 159 21.03 5.63 -24.76
C ALA A 159 20.95 6.09 -23.30
N LEU A 160 22.09 6.55 -22.76
CA LEU A 160 22.13 7.35 -21.55
C LEU A 160 21.89 8.82 -21.91
N LYS A 161 21.02 9.47 -21.15
CA LYS A 161 20.64 10.87 -21.30
C LYS A 161 20.67 11.55 -19.95
N THR A 162 20.82 12.87 -19.96
CA THR A 162 20.80 13.69 -18.75
C THR A 162 19.74 14.78 -18.86
N VAL A 163 19.18 15.15 -17.71
CA VAL A 163 18.35 16.34 -17.55
C VAL A 163 18.85 17.12 -16.35
N SER A 164 19.03 18.43 -16.50
CA SER A 164 19.47 19.31 -15.41
C SER A 164 18.27 19.91 -14.67
N ALA A 165 18.43 20.12 -13.37
CA ALA A 165 17.47 20.75 -12.49
C ALA A 165 18.04 22.07 -11.97
N ARG A 166 17.35 23.19 -12.26
CA ARG A 166 17.75 24.51 -11.72
C ARG A 166 17.43 24.63 -10.24
N SER A 167 16.30 24.11 -9.80
CA SER A 167 15.80 24.25 -8.43
C SER A 167 16.05 23.00 -7.59
N GLU A 168 15.33 21.91 -7.85
CA GLU A 168 15.37 20.70 -7.05
C GLU A 168 15.18 19.43 -7.90
N VAL A 169 15.75 18.32 -7.45
CA VAL A 169 15.44 16.95 -7.87
C VAL A 169 14.54 16.31 -6.80
N ILE A 170 13.43 15.72 -7.22
CA ILE A 170 12.47 15.07 -6.31
C ILE A 170 12.41 13.59 -6.68
N LEU A 171 12.73 12.72 -5.71
CA LEU A 171 12.64 11.28 -5.87
C LEU A 171 11.26 10.78 -5.49
N CYS A 172 10.64 10.02 -6.39
CA CYS A 172 9.33 9.38 -6.18
C CYS A 172 9.38 7.89 -6.60
N GLY A 173 10.50 7.21 -6.32
CA GLY A 173 10.75 5.81 -6.67
C GLY A 173 10.07 4.80 -5.74
N GLY A 174 9.47 5.25 -4.64
CA GLY A 174 8.87 4.39 -3.63
C GLY A 174 9.90 3.73 -2.72
N ALA A 175 9.41 2.87 -1.81
CA ALA A 175 10.20 2.24 -0.76
C ALA A 175 11.36 1.35 -1.25
N PHE A 176 11.42 0.98 -2.53
CA PHE A 176 12.51 0.18 -3.07
C PHE A 176 13.46 0.99 -3.96
N ASN A 177 12.93 1.77 -4.90
CA ASN A 177 13.78 2.40 -5.92
C ASN A 177 14.35 3.76 -5.47
N SER A 178 13.69 4.48 -4.55
CA SER A 178 14.26 5.71 -3.98
C SER A 178 15.57 5.48 -3.22
N PRO A 179 15.66 4.55 -2.24
CA PRO A 179 16.93 4.26 -1.58
C PRO A 179 17.95 3.65 -2.55
N GLN A 180 17.52 2.81 -3.50
CA GLN A 180 18.40 2.26 -4.53
C GLN A 180 19.07 3.37 -5.35
N LEU A 181 18.29 4.34 -5.84
CA LEU A 181 18.81 5.43 -6.65
C LEU A 181 19.71 6.38 -5.84
N LEU A 182 19.39 6.65 -4.57
CA LEU A 182 20.29 7.38 -3.67
C LEU A 182 21.65 6.67 -3.55
N MET A 183 21.64 5.37 -3.27
CA MET A 183 22.87 4.59 -3.14
C MET A 183 23.67 4.55 -4.45
N LEU A 184 23.03 4.28 -5.59
CA LEU A 184 23.67 4.33 -6.93
C LEU A 184 24.27 5.71 -7.25
N SER A 185 23.76 6.76 -6.62
CA SER A 185 24.24 8.13 -6.77
C SER A 185 25.43 8.47 -5.85
N GLY A 186 25.83 7.55 -4.97
CA GLY A 186 26.87 7.75 -3.96
C GLY A 186 26.36 8.39 -2.67
N ILE A 187 25.06 8.32 -2.38
CA ILE A 187 24.41 8.86 -1.18
C ILE A 187 23.83 7.69 -0.37
N GLY A 188 24.45 7.34 0.75
CA GLY A 188 24.06 6.16 1.52
C GLY A 188 25.15 5.66 2.47
N PRO A 189 25.08 4.40 2.95
CA PRO A 189 26.04 3.84 3.89
C PRO A 189 27.42 3.59 3.23
N ALA A 190 28.49 4.22 3.71
CA ALA A 190 29.80 4.25 3.05
C ALA A 190 30.33 2.87 2.69
N ASP A 191 30.28 1.96 3.64
CA ASP A 191 30.91 0.64 3.47
C ASP A 191 30.13 -0.20 2.48
N HIS A 192 28.80 -0.07 2.46
CA HIS A 192 27.95 -0.72 1.44
C HIS A 192 28.20 -0.14 0.05
N LEU A 193 28.34 1.18 -0.08
CA LEU A 193 28.65 1.84 -1.35
C LEU A 193 30.02 1.39 -1.89
N LYS A 194 31.06 1.40 -1.05
CA LYS A 194 32.40 0.93 -1.42
C LYS A 194 32.39 -0.53 -1.85
N ALA A 195 31.67 -1.40 -1.14
CA ALA A 195 31.53 -2.81 -1.48
C ALA A 195 30.89 -3.05 -2.87
N ASN A 196 30.07 -2.10 -3.34
CA ASN A 196 29.45 -2.12 -4.66
C ASN A 196 30.23 -1.33 -5.73
N GLY A 197 31.45 -0.87 -5.41
CA GLY A 197 32.29 -0.11 -6.35
C GLY A 197 31.82 1.32 -6.61
N ILE A 198 31.02 1.90 -5.70
CA ILE A 198 30.45 3.24 -5.83
C ILE A 198 31.23 4.21 -4.94
N ALA A 199 31.65 5.34 -5.51
CA ALA A 199 32.29 6.41 -4.76
C ALA A 199 31.30 7.08 -3.78
N VAL A 200 31.67 7.16 -2.51
CA VAL A 200 30.88 7.84 -1.48
C VAL A 200 30.96 9.35 -1.70
N LYS A 201 29.83 9.97 -2.02
CA LYS A 201 29.69 11.44 -2.13
C LYS A 201 29.10 12.03 -0.86
N HIS A 202 28.16 11.32 -0.24
CA HIS A 202 27.54 11.73 1.00
C HIS A 202 27.22 10.50 1.85
N GLU A 203 27.77 10.47 3.08
CA GLU A 203 27.47 9.42 4.04
C GLU A 203 26.08 9.65 4.63
N LEU A 204 25.19 8.67 4.45
CA LEU A 204 23.85 8.70 5.00
C LEU A 204 23.40 7.28 5.37
N PRO A 205 23.72 6.79 6.58
CA PRO A 205 23.60 5.38 6.93
C PRO A 205 22.17 4.87 7.01
N GLY A 206 21.17 5.76 7.09
CA GLY A 206 19.76 5.40 7.07
C GLY A 206 19.19 4.95 5.72
N VAL A 207 19.88 5.23 4.61
CA VAL A 207 19.36 4.92 3.27
C VAL A 207 19.27 3.41 3.08
N GLY A 208 18.04 2.92 2.86
CA GLY A 208 17.75 1.49 2.68
C GLY A 208 17.45 0.74 3.98
N GLU A 209 17.63 1.36 5.15
CA GLU A 209 17.31 0.74 6.45
C GLU A 209 15.85 1.01 6.85
N ASN A 210 15.37 0.40 7.95
CA ASN A 210 14.01 0.62 8.46
C ASN A 210 12.88 0.28 7.46
N LEU A 211 13.12 -0.68 6.55
CA LEU A 211 12.05 -1.19 5.69
C LEU A 211 10.97 -1.81 6.58
N GLN A 212 9.75 -1.33 6.42
CA GLN A 212 8.56 -1.83 7.10
C GLN A 212 7.54 -2.20 6.05
N ASP A 213 6.81 -3.28 6.30
CA ASP A 213 5.71 -3.71 5.46
C ASP A 213 4.70 -4.45 6.32
N HIS A 214 3.47 -4.46 5.86
CA HIS A 214 2.38 -5.18 6.49
C HIS A 214 2.57 -6.68 6.28
N LEU A 215 2.83 -7.40 7.38
CA LEU A 215 2.91 -8.87 7.40
C LEU A 215 1.51 -9.46 7.27
N ASP A 216 1.34 -10.39 6.33
CA ASP A 216 0.05 -10.96 5.94
C ASP A 216 0.04 -12.49 5.99
N PHE A 217 -1.14 -13.07 6.24
CA PHE A 217 -1.40 -14.51 6.13
C PHE A 217 -2.80 -14.77 5.57
N ILE A 218 -2.90 -15.78 4.68
CA ILE A 218 -4.12 -16.03 3.93
C ILE A 218 -4.78 -17.34 4.36
N LEU A 219 -6.06 -17.24 4.73
CA LEU A 219 -6.99 -18.36 4.81
C LEU A 219 -7.81 -18.42 3.51
N ALA A 220 -7.74 -19.55 2.81
CA ALA A 220 -8.37 -19.72 1.49
C ALA A 220 -9.35 -20.90 1.49
N TYR A 221 -10.51 -20.70 0.87
CA TYR A 221 -11.62 -21.65 0.84
C TYR A 221 -12.13 -21.85 -0.58
N LYS A 222 -12.48 -23.10 -0.91
CA LYS A 222 -13.20 -23.45 -2.14
C LYS A 222 -14.68 -23.19 -1.94
N THR A 223 -15.35 -22.78 -3.01
CA THR A 223 -16.82 -22.62 -3.04
C THR A 223 -17.42 -23.21 -4.31
N SER A 224 -18.70 -23.56 -4.26
CA SER A 224 -19.52 -23.83 -5.45
C SER A 224 -20.22 -22.57 -5.97
N ASN A 225 -20.18 -21.46 -5.22
CA ASN A 225 -20.72 -20.19 -5.68
C ASN A 225 -19.91 -19.69 -6.88
N THR A 226 -20.61 -19.25 -7.92
CA THR A 226 -20.01 -18.78 -9.17
C THR A 226 -20.17 -17.27 -9.37
N ASP A 227 -20.63 -16.56 -8.34
CA ASP A 227 -20.61 -15.08 -8.22
C ASP A 227 -19.30 -14.60 -7.55
N VAL A 228 -18.21 -15.33 -7.74
CA VAL A 228 -16.84 -14.95 -7.36
C VAL A 228 -15.93 -15.20 -8.55
N LEU A 229 -14.71 -14.65 -8.52
CA LEU A 229 -13.76 -14.86 -9.60
C LEU A 229 -13.33 -16.33 -9.59
N GLY A 230 -13.51 -17.01 -10.72
CA GLY A 230 -13.16 -18.42 -10.87
C GLY A 230 -12.45 -18.70 -12.19
N LEU A 231 -11.63 -19.75 -12.18
CA LEU A 231 -10.85 -20.18 -13.33
C LEU A 231 -11.46 -21.46 -13.92
N GLY A 232 -11.78 -21.41 -15.21
CA GLY A 232 -12.38 -22.51 -15.98
C GLY A 232 -13.31 -21.99 -17.08
N ALA A 233 -13.89 -22.90 -17.88
CA ALA A 233 -14.72 -22.52 -19.03
C ALA A 233 -15.92 -21.63 -18.64
N VAL A 234 -16.64 -21.99 -17.57
CA VAL A 234 -17.77 -21.19 -17.05
C VAL A 234 -17.28 -19.82 -16.54
N GLY A 235 -16.14 -19.80 -15.85
CA GLY A 235 -15.52 -18.55 -15.38
C GLY A 235 -15.13 -17.63 -16.52
N GLY A 236 -14.51 -18.16 -17.57
CA GLY A 236 -14.15 -17.41 -18.78
C GLY A 236 -15.37 -16.82 -19.52
N TYR A 237 -16.43 -17.61 -19.69
CA TYR A 237 -17.69 -17.11 -20.27
C TYR A 237 -18.30 -15.98 -19.42
N LYS A 238 -18.35 -16.15 -18.10
CA LYS A 238 -18.84 -15.13 -17.17
C LYS A 238 -18.00 -13.86 -17.21
N LEU A 239 -16.67 -14.00 -17.29
CA LEU A 239 -15.75 -12.87 -17.39
C LEU A 239 -16.02 -12.05 -18.66
N ILE A 240 -16.22 -12.70 -19.82
CA ILE A 240 -16.56 -12.00 -21.07
C ILE A 240 -17.89 -11.26 -20.94
N ARG A 241 -18.91 -11.91 -20.37
CA ARG A 241 -20.22 -11.27 -20.09
C ARG A 241 -20.06 -10.06 -19.17
N ASP A 242 -19.29 -10.19 -18.10
CA ASP A 242 -19.07 -9.13 -17.12
C ASP A 242 -18.20 -8.00 -17.69
N MET A 243 -17.30 -8.26 -18.66
CA MET A 243 -16.61 -7.22 -19.44
C MET A 243 -17.59 -6.39 -20.27
N LEU A 244 -18.58 -7.03 -20.91
CA LEU A 244 -19.62 -6.32 -21.65
C LEU A 244 -20.52 -5.50 -20.72
N ARG A 245 -20.84 -6.03 -19.54
CA ARG A 245 -21.60 -5.33 -18.50
C ARG A 245 -20.85 -4.10 -18.00
N TRP A 246 -19.58 -4.26 -17.62
CA TRP A 246 -18.73 -3.17 -17.16
C TRP A 246 -18.60 -2.05 -18.20
N ARG A 247 -18.43 -2.39 -19.49
CA ARG A 247 -18.42 -1.38 -20.56
C ARG A 247 -19.73 -0.61 -20.71
N LYS A 248 -20.85 -1.19 -20.28
CA LYS A 248 -22.19 -0.58 -20.42
C LYS A 248 -22.51 0.35 -19.25
N ASP A 249 -22.23 -0.07 -18.02
CA ASP A 249 -22.68 0.61 -16.81
C ASP A 249 -21.70 0.58 -15.63
N GLY A 250 -20.45 0.15 -15.85
CA GLY A 250 -19.42 0.13 -14.81
C GLY A 250 -19.60 -0.95 -13.74
N THR A 251 -20.54 -1.88 -13.90
CA THR A 251 -20.82 -2.94 -12.92
C THR A 251 -20.29 -4.31 -13.34
N GLY A 252 -20.27 -5.27 -12.41
CA GLY A 252 -19.77 -6.63 -12.65
C GLY A 252 -18.39 -6.87 -12.03
N ILE A 253 -17.87 -8.10 -12.14
CA ILE A 253 -16.64 -8.48 -11.41
C ILE A 253 -15.40 -7.74 -11.89
N ILE A 254 -15.44 -7.18 -13.11
CA ILE A 254 -14.38 -6.34 -13.67
C ILE A 254 -14.23 -5.02 -12.89
N ALA A 255 -15.32 -4.51 -12.32
CA ALA A 255 -15.31 -3.34 -11.45
C ALA A 255 -14.88 -3.66 -10.02
N SER A 256 -14.69 -4.93 -9.67
CA SER A 256 -14.37 -5.31 -8.29
C SER A 256 -12.92 -4.92 -7.96
N PRO A 257 -12.64 -4.43 -6.74
CA PRO A 257 -11.28 -4.36 -6.21
C PRO A 257 -10.65 -5.74 -5.94
N GLY A 258 -11.42 -6.83 -6.06
CA GLY A 258 -11.05 -8.17 -5.59
C GLY A 258 -11.26 -8.29 -4.08
N ALA A 259 -10.57 -7.46 -3.31
CA ALA A 259 -10.79 -7.28 -1.86
C ALA A 259 -11.96 -6.32 -1.61
N GLU A 260 -13.16 -6.86 -1.42
CA GLU A 260 -14.39 -6.07 -1.39
C GLU A 260 -14.83 -5.67 0.03
N SER A 261 -14.68 -6.56 1.00
CA SER A 261 -14.98 -6.27 2.39
C SER A 261 -13.78 -6.58 3.27
N GLY A 262 -13.84 -6.16 4.51
CA GLY A 262 -12.73 -6.31 5.45
C GLY A 262 -13.15 -5.94 6.85
N ALA A 263 -12.17 -5.93 7.75
CA ALA A 263 -12.37 -5.48 9.11
C ALA A 263 -11.09 -4.89 9.69
N PHE A 264 -11.24 -3.89 10.56
CA PHE A 264 -10.17 -3.44 11.44
C PHE A 264 -10.49 -3.93 12.84
N LEU A 265 -9.57 -4.69 13.43
CA LEU A 265 -9.80 -5.40 14.68
C LEU A 265 -8.73 -5.06 15.70
N LYS A 266 -9.15 -4.97 16.95
CA LYS A 266 -8.26 -5.06 18.10
C LYS A 266 -8.09 -6.52 18.44
N SER A 267 -6.86 -6.99 18.46
CA SER A 267 -6.57 -8.34 18.91
C SER A 267 -6.90 -8.47 20.40
N ASP A 268 -6.64 -7.43 21.20
CA ASP A 268 -6.99 -7.34 22.62
C ASP A 268 -7.94 -6.17 22.89
N PRO A 269 -9.06 -6.36 23.62
CA PRO A 269 -9.97 -5.27 23.98
C PRO A 269 -9.32 -4.12 24.73
N SER A 270 -8.16 -4.32 25.39
CA SER A 270 -7.45 -3.26 26.10
C SER A 270 -6.73 -2.27 25.17
N LEU A 271 -6.62 -2.57 23.87
CA LEU A 271 -5.97 -1.68 22.90
C LEU A 271 -6.82 -0.44 22.64
N ASP A 272 -6.15 0.68 22.41
CA ASP A 272 -6.78 1.95 22.05
C ASP A 272 -7.25 1.96 20.59
N ARG A 273 -6.51 1.31 19.69
CA ARG A 273 -6.76 1.25 18.25
C ARG A 273 -6.58 -0.16 17.66
N PRO A 274 -7.18 -0.45 16.49
CA PRO A 274 -6.98 -1.71 15.78
C PRO A 274 -5.50 -1.99 15.47
N ASP A 275 -5.05 -3.23 15.68
CA ASP A 275 -3.71 -3.75 15.36
C ASP A 275 -3.74 -4.81 14.24
N LEU A 276 -4.94 -5.23 13.82
CA LEU A 276 -5.17 -6.17 12.72
C LEU A 276 -6.08 -5.56 11.65
N GLN A 277 -5.80 -5.88 10.38
CA GLN A 277 -6.68 -5.60 9.24
C GLN A 277 -6.99 -6.89 8.48
N LEU A 278 -8.25 -7.08 8.13
CA LEU A 278 -8.71 -8.19 7.31
C LEU A 278 -9.05 -7.71 5.90
N HIS A 279 -8.66 -8.47 4.88
CA HIS A 279 -9.10 -8.24 3.51
C HIS A 279 -9.81 -9.47 2.98
N PHE A 280 -11.14 -9.40 2.88
CA PHE A 280 -11.97 -10.44 2.31
C PHE A 280 -12.04 -10.31 0.80
N VAL A 281 -11.58 -11.34 0.12
CA VAL A 281 -11.38 -11.38 -1.33
C VAL A 281 -12.38 -12.35 -1.96
N ALA A 282 -13.16 -11.84 -2.92
CA ALA A 282 -14.11 -12.62 -3.71
C ALA A 282 -13.41 -13.43 -4.83
N ALA A 283 -12.25 -14.02 -4.51
CA ALA A 283 -11.43 -14.86 -5.37
C ALA A 283 -10.54 -15.75 -4.50
N LEU A 284 -10.11 -16.90 -5.03
CA LEU A 284 -9.09 -17.72 -4.37
C LEU A 284 -7.70 -17.17 -4.72
N VAL A 285 -7.13 -16.39 -3.80
CA VAL A 285 -5.76 -15.88 -3.93
C VAL A 285 -4.80 -16.80 -3.18
N ASP A 286 -3.80 -17.29 -3.90
CA ASP A 286 -2.76 -18.16 -3.36
C ASP A 286 -1.41 -17.84 -4.01
N ASP A 287 -0.38 -17.70 -3.19
CA ASP A 287 0.98 -17.30 -3.61
C ASP A 287 0.96 -16.11 -4.58
N HIS A 288 0.24 -15.04 -4.22
CA HIS A 288 0.07 -13.83 -5.06
C HIS A 288 -0.45 -14.12 -6.46
N SER A 289 -1.34 -15.11 -6.58
CA SER A 289 -1.88 -15.64 -7.84
C SER A 289 -0.83 -16.28 -8.77
N ARG A 290 0.40 -16.54 -8.29
CA ARG A 290 1.39 -17.38 -9.00
C ARG A 290 0.98 -18.85 -8.99
N LYS A 291 0.24 -19.27 -7.96
CA LYS A 291 -0.39 -20.59 -7.89
C LYS A 291 -1.87 -20.51 -8.26
N LEU A 292 -2.19 -20.91 -9.48
CA LEU A 292 -3.56 -20.88 -9.99
C LEU A 292 -4.35 -22.10 -9.55
N HIS A 293 -5.62 -21.87 -9.23
CA HIS A 293 -6.56 -22.88 -8.75
C HIS A 293 -7.77 -22.97 -9.66
N LEU A 294 -7.99 -24.13 -10.29
CA LEU A 294 -9.22 -24.36 -11.04
C LEU A 294 -10.46 -24.30 -10.12
N GLY A 295 -11.56 -23.81 -10.69
CA GLY A 295 -12.83 -23.63 -9.99
C GLY A 295 -12.95 -22.26 -9.32
N TYR A 296 -13.73 -22.22 -8.24
CA TYR A 296 -14.10 -21.00 -7.53
C TYR A 296 -13.66 -21.08 -6.08
N GLY A 297 -13.38 -19.93 -5.48
CA GLY A 297 -13.04 -19.80 -4.08
C GLY A 297 -13.02 -18.36 -3.65
N TYR A 298 -12.79 -18.18 -2.36
CA TYR A 298 -12.66 -16.90 -1.69
C TYR A 298 -11.56 -17.03 -0.64
N SER A 299 -10.97 -15.90 -0.25
CA SER A 299 -9.91 -15.88 0.74
C SER A 299 -10.06 -14.69 1.67
N CYS A 300 -9.47 -14.79 2.85
CA CYS A 300 -9.34 -13.68 3.77
C CYS A 300 -7.87 -13.53 4.17
N HIS A 301 -7.33 -12.35 3.91
CA HIS A 301 -6.00 -11.93 4.31
C HIS A 301 -6.06 -11.39 5.73
N VAL A 302 -5.07 -11.75 6.55
CA VAL A 302 -4.90 -11.33 7.94
C VAL A 302 -3.61 -10.55 8.03
N CYS A 303 -3.72 -9.24 8.21
CA CYS A 303 -2.61 -8.31 8.19
C CYS A 303 -2.32 -7.76 9.59
N VAL A 304 -1.05 -7.83 10.01
CA VAL A 304 -0.53 -7.12 11.19
C VAL A 304 -0.21 -5.68 10.80
N LEU A 305 -0.89 -4.72 11.41
CA LEU A 305 -0.84 -3.30 11.01
C LEU A 305 0.43 -2.56 11.39
N ARG A 306 1.06 -2.93 12.51
CA ARG A 306 2.23 -2.23 13.05
C ARG A 306 3.30 -3.23 13.50
N PRO A 307 3.89 -3.99 12.56
CA PRO A 307 4.85 -5.02 12.90
C PRO A 307 6.12 -4.42 13.53
N HIS A 308 6.79 -5.22 14.34
CA HIS A 308 8.05 -4.88 15.02
C HIS A 308 9.28 -5.23 14.18
N SER A 309 9.19 -6.24 13.31
CA SER A 309 10.23 -6.57 12.33
C SER A 309 10.64 -5.34 11.51
N ARG A 310 11.95 -5.22 11.25
CA ARG A 310 12.54 -4.17 10.42
C ARG A 310 13.50 -4.80 9.42
N GLY A 311 13.26 -4.53 8.16
CA GLY A 311 14.04 -5.03 7.04
C GLY A 311 15.00 -4.00 6.45
N THR A 312 15.59 -4.37 5.30
CA THR A 312 16.50 -3.53 4.53
C THR A 312 16.28 -3.63 3.02
N VAL A 313 16.71 -2.60 2.30
CA VAL A 313 16.84 -2.53 0.85
C VAL A 313 18.30 -2.20 0.53
N LYS A 314 19.00 -3.12 -0.14
CA LYS A 314 20.42 -2.99 -0.46
C LYS A 314 20.68 -3.08 -1.96
N LEU A 315 21.79 -2.52 -2.41
CA LEU A 315 22.28 -2.78 -3.75
C LEU A 315 22.79 -4.22 -3.88
N ALA A 316 22.43 -4.88 -4.98
CA ALA A 316 23.05 -6.14 -5.40
C ALA A 316 24.39 -5.91 -6.13
N SER A 317 24.52 -4.77 -6.82
CA SER A 317 25.71 -4.33 -7.53
C SER A 317 25.63 -2.83 -7.84
N GLY A 318 26.68 -2.27 -8.46
CA GLY A 318 26.66 -0.92 -9.05
C GLY A 318 25.92 -0.79 -10.38
N ASP A 319 25.28 -1.85 -10.90
CA ASP A 319 24.46 -1.78 -12.12
C ASP A 319 23.08 -1.18 -11.78
N PRO A 320 22.72 -0.02 -12.35
CA PRO A 320 21.42 0.62 -12.09
C PRO A 320 20.20 -0.19 -12.57
N MET A 321 20.42 -1.26 -13.34
CA MET A 321 19.38 -2.16 -13.82
C MET A 321 19.25 -3.45 -13.04
N ALA A 322 20.19 -3.73 -12.14
CA ALA A 322 20.08 -4.85 -11.23
C ALA A 322 18.92 -4.61 -10.26
N ALA A 323 18.16 -5.66 -9.97
CA ALA A 323 17.16 -5.60 -8.91
C ALA A 323 17.87 -5.37 -7.56
N PRO A 324 17.31 -4.53 -6.67
CA PRO A 324 17.84 -4.40 -5.32
C PRO A 324 17.62 -5.70 -4.53
N LEU A 325 18.47 -5.93 -3.53
CA LEU A 325 18.27 -6.95 -2.52
C LEU A 325 17.25 -6.42 -1.51
N ILE A 326 16.09 -7.06 -1.42
CA ILE A 326 14.99 -6.67 -0.54
C ILE A 326 14.83 -7.76 0.50
N ASP A 327 15.02 -7.41 1.77
CA ASP A 327 14.79 -8.30 2.90
C ASP A 327 13.86 -7.61 3.90
N PRO A 328 12.55 -7.92 3.90
CA PRO A 328 11.60 -7.37 4.86
C PRO A 328 11.83 -7.84 6.30
N ALA A 329 12.64 -8.90 6.51
CA ALA A 329 12.83 -9.55 7.80
C ALA A 329 11.51 -9.98 8.48
N PHE A 330 10.55 -10.47 7.68
CA PHE A 330 9.28 -10.95 8.20
C PHE A 330 9.48 -12.03 9.28
N LEU A 331 8.73 -11.90 10.38
CA LEU A 331 8.78 -12.82 11.53
C LEU A 331 10.14 -12.87 12.26
N ALA A 332 11.04 -11.91 12.02
CA ALA A 332 12.26 -11.77 12.81
C ALA A 332 11.97 -11.39 14.28
N ASP A 333 10.87 -10.69 14.54
CA ASP A 333 10.35 -10.46 15.90
C ASP A 333 9.16 -11.39 16.20
N GLU A 334 9.25 -12.15 17.29
CA GLU A 334 8.23 -13.14 17.65
C GLU A 334 6.87 -12.50 17.95
N ARG A 335 6.83 -11.23 18.37
CA ARG A 335 5.57 -10.51 18.63
C ARG A 335 4.68 -10.45 17.39
N ASP A 336 5.28 -10.32 16.21
CA ASP A 336 4.56 -10.26 14.94
C ASP A 336 3.92 -11.62 14.62
N ALA A 337 4.66 -12.70 14.87
CA ALA A 337 4.17 -14.07 14.68
C ALA A 337 2.96 -14.37 15.59
N GLN A 338 3.07 -14.01 16.88
CA GLN A 338 2.01 -14.24 17.85
C GLN A 338 0.76 -13.41 17.58
N LEU A 339 0.92 -12.16 17.16
CA LEU A 339 -0.19 -11.31 16.76
C LEU A 339 -0.89 -11.86 15.49
N LEU A 340 -0.12 -12.30 14.50
CA LEU A 340 -0.65 -12.90 13.29
C LEU A 340 -1.41 -14.21 13.58
N LEU A 341 -0.90 -15.05 14.49
CA LEU A 341 -1.60 -16.26 14.96
C LEU A 341 -2.96 -15.91 15.59
N LYS A 342 -2.99 -14.89 16.46
CA LYS A 342 -4.23 -14.40 17.08
C LYS A 342 -5.22 -13.91 16.03
N GLY A 343 -4.76 -13.12 15.06
CA GLY A 343 -5.56 -12.66 13.93
C GLY A 343 -6.09 -13.80 13.05
N ALA A 344 -5.27 -14.83 12.80
CA ALA A 344 -5.67 -16.01 12.02
C ALA A 344 -6.80 -16.78 12.72
N LYS A 345 -6.75 -16.92 14.05
CA LYS A 345 -7.81 -17.58 14.84
C LYS A 345 -9.12 -16.79 14.84
N ILE A 346 -9.06 -15.46 14.97
CA ILE A 346 -10.24 -14.59 14.86
C ILE A 346 -10.84 -14.71 13.45
N THR A 347 -9.99 -14.63 12.42
CA THR A 347 -10.42 -14.72 11.03
C THR A 347 -11.06 -16.06 10.72
N ARG A 348 -10.48 -17.18 11.19
CA ARG A 348 -11.08 -18.50 11.04
C ARG A 348 -12.48 -18.57 11.66
N SER A 349 -12.66 -17.95 12.82
CA SER A 349 -13.97 -17.89 13.48
C SER A 349 -15.02 -17.15 12.64
N ILE A 350 -14.64 -16.05 11.97
CA ILE A 350 -15.51 -15.34 11.01
C ILE A 350 -15.80 -16.23 9.79
N MET A 351 -14.76 -16.83 9.21
CA MET A 351 -14.88 -17.62 7.97
C MET A 351 -15.73 -18.89 8.14
N GLU A 352 -15.82 -19.40 9.37
CA GLU A 352 -16.62 -20.57 9.75
C GLU A 352 -17.98 -20.22 10.38
N ALA A 353 -18.30 -18.94 10.55
CA ALA A 353 -19.58 -18.50 11.08
C ALA A 353 -20.74 -18.81 10.12
N PRO A 354 -21.97 -19.03 10.62
CA PRO A 354 -23.12 -19.48 9.84
C PRO A 354 -23.31 -18.78 8.48
N SER A 355 -23.22 -17.45 8.44
CA SER A 355 -23.45 -16.65 7.22
C SER A 355 -22.44 -16.94 6.10
N LEU A 356 -21.19 -17.26 6.42
CA LEU A 356 -20.17 -17.65 5.43
C LEU A 356 -20.07 -19.16 5.22
N LYS A 357 -20.39 -19.95 6.24
CA LYS A 357 -20.27 -21.41 6.20
C LYS A 357 -21.11 -22.04 5.09
N SER A 358 -22.24 -21.44 4.71
CA SER A 358 -23.05 -21.88 3.57
C SER A 358 -22.35 -21.78 2.21
N TYR A 359 -21.34 -20.92 2.08
CA TYR A 359 -20.52 -20.79 0.87
C TYR A 359 -19.32 -21.73 0.87
N MET A 360 -18.94 -22.27 2.03
CA MET A 360 -17.73 -23.08 2.19
C MET A 360 -17.93 -24.50 1.66
N LYS A 361 -17.07 -24.92 0.72
CA LYS A 361 -16.96 -26.34 0.32
C LYS A 361 -15.86 -27.05 1.10
N SER A 362 -14.67 -26.45 1.12
CA SER A 362 -13.50 -26.97 1.83
C SER A 362 -12.47 -25.87 2.00
N GLU A 363 -11.68 -25.93 3.07
CA GLU A 363 -10.50 -25.08 3.21
C GLU A 363 -9.31 -25.67 2.44
N VAL A 364 -8.40 -24.82 1.93
CA VAL A 364 -7.30 -25.24 1.06
C VAL A 364 -6.10 -25.77 1.83
N TYR A 365 -5.68 -25.10 2.92
CA TYR A 365 -4.37 -25.36 3.54
C TYR A 365 -4.41 -25.71 5.03
N THR A 366 -5.23 -25.05 5.84
CA THR A 366 -5.16 -25.19 7.31
C THR A 366 -6.30 -25.99 7.89
N ALA A 367 -7.01 -26.75 7.05
CA ALA A 367 -8.11 -27.62 7.45
C ALA A 367 -7.69 -28.61 8.55
N ASP A 368 -6.45 -29.10 8.51
CA ASP A 368 -5.90 -30.09 9.45
C ASP A 368 -5.18 -29.47 10.65
N ALA A 369 -4.97 -28.15 10.66
CA ALA A 369 -4.31 -27.45 11.76
C ALA A 369 -5.28 -27.25 12.93
N ARG A 370 -5.18 -28.14 13.93
CA ARG A 370 -6.02 -28.21 15.14
C ARG A 370 -5.34 -27.64 16.38
N SER A 371 -4.04 -27.35 16.33
CA SER A 371 -3.31 -26.67 17.41
C SER A 371 -2.71 -25.33 16.98
N ASP A 372 -2.33 -24.51 17.96
CA ASP A 372 -1.66 -23.23 17.72
C ASP A 372 -0.28 -23.45 17.08
N GLU A 373 0.42 -24.52 17.45
CA GLU A 373 1.71 -24.90 16.87
C GLU A 373 1.58 -25.28 15.39
N GLU A 374 0.55 -26.05 15.03
CA GLU A 374 0.29 -26.43 13.64
C GLU A 374 -0.08 -25.21 12.78
N LEU A 375 -0.93 -24.32 13.31
CA LEU A 375 -1.29 -23.08 12.62
C LEU A 375 -0.08 -22.14 12.50
N MET A 376 0.77 -22.04 13.53
CA MET A 376 2.01 -21.28 13.49
C MET A 376 2.99 -21.83 12.44
N ALA A 377 3.08 -23.15 12.29
CA ALA A 377 3.90 -23.75 11.22
C ALA A 377 3.43 -23.30 9.83
N HIS A 378 2.11 -23.24 9.61
CA HIS A 378 1.56 -22.70 8.36
C HIS A 378 1.85 -21.20 8.18
N ILE A 379 1.77 -20.42 9.25
CA ILE A 379 2.11 -18.98 9.24
C ILE A 379 3.57 -18.80 8.83
N ARG A 380 4.52 -19.47 9.48
CA ARG A 380 5.95 -19.37 9.13
C ARG A 380 6.27 -19.80 7.71
N ALA A 381 5.50 -20.75 7.16
CA ALA A 381 5.72 -21.26 5.81
C ALA A 381 5.08 -20.39 4.71
N ARG A 382 4.09 -19.54 5.03
CA ARG A 382 3.24 -18.87 4.01
C ARG A 382 2.92 -17.41 4.30
N ALA A 383 3.36 -16.85 5.42
CA ALA A 383 3.21 -15.43 5.68
C ALA A 383 4.06 -14.63 4.68
N ASP A 384 3.51 -13.53 4.19
CA ASP A 384 4.11 -12.75 3.12
C ASP A 384 3.67 -11.28 3.23
N THR A 385 3.98 -10.47 2.23
CA THR A 385 3.60 -9.07 2.10
C THR A 385 2.14 -8.88 1.66
N VAL A 386 1.52 -7.76 2.02
CA VAL A 386 0.32 -7.21 1.34
C VAL A 386 0.62 -5.93 0.55
N TYR A 387 1.88 -5.77 0.13
CA TYR A 387 2.40 -4.73 -0.77
C TYR A 387 2.34 -3.30 -0.22
N HIS A 388 2.65 -3.11 1.06
CA HIS A 388 2.68 -1.80 1.71
C HIS A 388 4.06 -1.41 2.25
N PRO A 389 5.15 -1.54 1.47
CA PRO A 389 6.49 -1.23 1.94
C PRO A 389 6.68 0.29 2.14
N VAL A 390 7.33 0.67 3.24
CA VAL A 390 7.62 2.05 3.65
C VAL A 390 8.98 2.14 4.37
N GLY A 391 9.41 3.36 4.71
CA GLY A 391 10.44 3.60 5.74
C GLY A 391 11.90 3.54 5.31
N SER A 392 12.19 3.09 4.09
CA SER A 392 13.57 2.95 3.57
C SER A 392 14.31 4.26 3.29
N CYS A 393 13.61 5.40 3.35
CA CYS A 393 14.18 6.75 3.37
C CYS A 393 13.52 7.56 4.50
N LYS A 394 13.41 6.95 5.69
CA LYS A 394 12.69 7.47 6.86
C LYS A 394 12.93 8.97 7.10
N MET A 395 11.81 9.68 7.29
CA MET A 395 11.77 11.05 7.80
C MET A 395 12.13 11.10 9.28
N GLY A 396 12.86 12.12 9.70
CA GLY A 396 13.13 12.35 11.11
C GLY A 396 14.29 13.30 11.37
N LYS A 397 14.70 13.37 12.64
CA LYS A 397 15.81 14.20 13.13
C LYS A 397 16.92 13.37 13.80
N ASP A 398 16.74 12.06 13.89
CA ASP A 398 17.73 11.14 14.45
C ASP A 398 18.84 10.79 13.45
N ALA A 399 19.91 10.15 13.93
CA ALA A 399 21.10 9.84 13.12
C ALA A 399 20.84 8.86 11.96
N MET A 400 19.70 8.14 11.97
CA MET A 400 19.28 7.23 10.91
C MET A 400 18.21 7.84 9.99
N ALA A 401 17.81 9.09 10.21
CA ALA A 401 16.90 9.77 9.30
C ALA A 401 17.58 10.06 7.95
N VAL A 402 16.84 9.83 6.87
CA VAL A 402 17.29 10.10 5.49
C VAL A 402 16.80 11.47 5.02
N VAL A 403 15.57 11.84 5.41
CA VAL A 403 15.01 13.16 5.13
C VAL A 403 14.58 13.88 6.40
N ASP A 404 14.58 15.21 6.35
CA ASP A 404 14.01 16.05 7.40
C ASP A 404 12.47 16.11 7.32
N PRO A 405 11.76 16.75 8.27
CA PRO A 405 10.30 16.89 8.23
C PRO A 405 9.73 17.66 7.01
N GLN A 406 10.60 18.32 6.25
CA GLN A 406 10.30 19.01 5.00
C GLN A 406 10.66 18.12 3.80
N LEU A 407 11.00 16.85 4.04
CA LEU A 407 11.34 15.83 3.06
C LEU A 407 12.63 16.10 2.28
N ARG A 408 13.48 17.00 2.78
CA ARG A 408 14.80 17.28 2.20
C ARG A 408 15.80 16.24 2.67
N VAL A 409 16.58 15.70 1.74
CA VAL A 409 17.64 14.73 2.07
C VAL A 409 18.67 15.41 2.98
N HIS A 410 18.93 14.80 4.13
CA HIS A 410 19.86 15.35 5.11
C HIS A 410 21.24 15.59 4.48
N GLY A 411 21.83 16.75 4.79
CA GLY A 411 23.17 17.11 4.30
C GLY A 411 23.29 17.41 2.80
N MET A 412 22.18 17.41 2.05
CA MET A 412 22.13 17.66 0.62
C MET A 412 21.25 18.88 0.28
N GLU A 413 21.63 19.62 -0.75
CA GLU A 413 20.87 20.75 -1.29
C GLU A 413 20.14 20.36 -2.58
N GLY A 414 18.91 20.87 -2.74
CA GLY A 414 18.14 20.66 -3.97
C GLY A 414 17.71 19.22 -4.19
N LEU A 415 17.58 18.41 -3.14
CA LEU A 415 17.18 17.01 -3.22
C LEU A 415 16.11 16.68 -2.17
N ARG A 416 14.98 16.11 -2.61
CA ARG A 416 13.91 15.60 -1.75
C ARG A 416 13.51 14.18 -2.10
N VAL A 417 12.92 13.47 -1.14
CA VAL A 417 12.21 12.20 -1.38
C VAL A 417 10.74 12.41 -1.03
N VAL A 418 9.84 12.14 -1.97
CA VAL A 418 8.40 12.36 -1.81
C VAL A 418 7.67 11.11 -2.29
N ASP A 419 7.68 10.08 -1.44
CA ASP A 419 6.97 8.83 -1.65
C ASP A 419 6.84 8.03 -0.34
N ALA A 420 6.34 6.80 -0.41
CA ALA A 420 6.12 5.94 0.75
C ALA A 420 7.38 5.63 1.59
N SER A 421 8.58 5.74 1.02
CA SER A 421 9.84 5.49 1.72
C SER A 421 10.08 6.43 2.90
N VAL A 422 9.45 7.61 2.93
CA VAL A 422 9.69 8.61 3.99
C VAL A 422 8.94 8.36 5.28
N MET A 423 7.93 7.47 5.28
CA MET A 423 7.13 7.24 6.50
C MET A 423 8.04 6.68 7.60
N PRO A 424 8.16 7.34 8.78
CA PRO A 424 9.07 6.88 9.82
C PRO A 424 8.62 5.56 10.45
N ASN A 425 7.30 5.40 10.60
CA ASN A 425 6.63 4.18 11.03
C ASN A 425 5.46 3.89 10.09
N LEU A 426 5.18 2.61 9.87
CA LEU A 426 4.03 2.18 9.10
C LEU A 426 2.71 2.58 9.79
N ILE A 427 1.75 3.08 8.99
CA ILE A 427 0.40 3.40 9.46
C ILE A 427 -0.47 2.15 9.49
N GLY A 428 -1.54 2.16 10.27
CA GLY A 428 -2.50 1.06 10.34
C GLY A 428 -3.52 1.07 9.21
N GLY A 429 -3.13 0.65 8.00
CA GLY A 429 -3.98 0.56 6.82
C GLY A 429 -3.23 0.56 5.48
N ASN A 430 -3.95 0.60 4.36
CA ASN A 430 -3.31 0.64 3.04
C ASN A 430 -2.55 1.96 2.79
N THR A 431 -1.38 1.88 2.14
CA THR A 431 -0.43 3.02 2.07
C THR A 431 -0.63 3.98 0.88
N ASN A 432 -1.62 3.74 0.01
CA ASN A 432 -1.86 4.58 -1.17
C ASN A 432 -2.32 6.00 -0.80
N ALA A 433 -3.38 6.14 0.00
CA ALA A 433 -3.86 7.46 0.40
C ALA A 433 -2.84 8.23 1.26
N PRO A 434 -2.16 7.60 2.24
CA PRO A 434 -1.06 8.26 2.97
C PRO A 434 0.07 8.77 2.06
N THR A 435 0.43 8.02 1.02
CA THR A 435 1.45 8.45 0.05
C THR A 435 0.99 9.67 -0.76
N ILE A 436 -0.28 9.70 -1.17
CA ILE A 436 -0.87 10.85 -1.87
C ILE A 436 -0.93 12.08 -0.93
N MET A 437 -1.29 11.89 0.34
CA MET A 437 -1.27 12.94 1.36
C MET A 437 0.14 13.54 1.52
N ILE A 438 1.17 12.69 1.63
CA ILE A 438 2.57 13.13 1.69
C ILE A 438 2.92 13.99 0.47
N ALA A 439 2.51 13.57 -0.73
CA ALA A 439 2.77 14.30 -1.97
C ALA A 439 2.02 15.65 -2.05
N GLU A 440 0.75 15.70 -1.63
CA GLU A 440 -0.04 16.93 -1.56
C GLU A 440 0.58 17.96 -0.62
N ARG A 441 1.05 17.50 0.53
CA ARG A 441 1.75 18.34 1.49
C ARG A 441 3.09 18.82 0.97
N ALA A 442 3.88 17.91 0.40
CA ALA A 442 5.18 18.25 -0.18
C ALA A 442 5.04 19.30 -1.29
N ALA A 443 3.99 19.22 -2.11
CA ALA A 443 3.72 20.21 -3.15
C ALA A 443 3.55 21.62 -2.57
N ASP A 444 2.86 21.78 -1.43
CA ASP A 444 2.72 23.09 -0.78
C ASP A 444 4.05 23.54 -0.11
N MET A 445 4.82 22.62 0.48
CA MET A 445 6.18 22.94 0.97
C MET A 445 7.11 23.45 -0.13
N ILE A 446 7.06 22.83 -1.32
CA ILE A 446 7.89 23.22 -2.47
C ILE A 446 7.44 24.56 -3.06
N ARG A 447 6.13 24.85 -3.05
CA ARG A 447 5.60 26.14 -3.52
C ARG A 447 5.95 27.31 -2.61
N ALA A 448 6.17 27.06 -1.32
CA ALA A 448 6.48 28.08 -0.32
C ALA A 448 7.99 28.37 -0.19
N ALA A 449 8.85 27.50 -0.71
CA ALA A 449 10.31 27.65 -0.74
C ALA A 449 10.75 28.54 -1.91
#